data_AF-A0A1M6UIH0-F1
#
_entry.id   AF-A0A1M6UIH0-F1
#
_cell.length_a   1.000
_cell.length_b   1.000
_cell.length_c   1.000
_cell.angle_alpha   90.00
_cell.angle_beta   90.00
_cell.angle_gamma   90.00
#
_symmetry.space_group_name_H-M   'P 1'
#
loop_
_entity.id
_entity.type
_entity.pdbx_description
1 polymer ?
#
loop_
_entity_poly.entity_id
_entity_poly.type
_entity_poly.pdbx_seq_one_letter_code
_entity_poly.pdbx_strand_id
1 'polypeptide(L)' 'MYGAFQPTHLILILIVVLIIFGPGKLKGIGKSLGEGLHDFKKAVNNDDEKVEKIEIESKPETK' A
#
# COMPACT_ATOMS: atom_id res chain seq x y z
N MET A 1 -29.02 5.53 -17.19
CA MET A 1 -28.01 6.61 -17.08
C MET A 1 -26.67 5.96 -16.78
N TYR A 2 -25.88 5.63 -17.81
CA TYR A 2 -24.57 4.98 -17.68
C TYR A 2 -23.50 5.93 -18.21
N GLY A 3 -23.31 7.05 -17.52
CA GLY A 3 -22.28 8.04 -17.84
C GLY A 3 -20.93 7.69 -17.23
N ALA A 4 -19.86 7.99 -17.97
CA ALA A 4 -18.43 8.21 -17.61
C ALA A 4 -17.66 7.25 -16.67
N PHE A 5 -18.33 6.48 -15.82
CA PHE A 5 -17.73 5.60 -14.81
C PHE A 5 -17.76 4.12 -15.22
N GLN A 6 -17.90 3.83 -16.51
CA GLN A 6 -17.68 2.47 -16.98
C GLN A 6 -16.17 2.14 -16.86
N PRO A 7 -15.79 1.07 -16.12
CA PRO A 7 -14.39 0.66 -15.98
C PRO A 7 -13.67 0.48 -17.32
N THR A 8 -14.43 0.19 -18.37
CA THR A 8 -13.98 0.08 -19.76
C THR A 8 -13.34 1.37 -20.30
N HIS A 9 -13.89 2.54 -19.98
CA HIS A 9 -13.33 3.82 -20.44
C HIS A 9 -12.01 4.12 -19.72
N LEU A 10 -11.93 3.81 -18.42
CA LEU A 10 -10.72 3.96 -17.63
C LEU A 10 -9.60 3.04 -18.16
N ILE A 11 -9.94 1.81 -18.54
CA ILE A 11 -9.01 0.86 -19.17
C ILE A 11 -8.49 1.41 -20.51
N LEU A 12 -9.36 2.01 -21.33
CA LEU A 12 -8.97 2.56 -22.63
C LEU A 12 -7.96 3.71 -22.45
N ILE A 13 -8.24 4.63 -21.53
CA ILE A 13 -7.35 5.75 -21.21
C ILE A 13 -6.02 5.23 -20.64
N LEU A 14 -6.06 4.23 -19.76
CA LEU A 14 -4.86 3.62 -19.19
C LEU A 14 -3.97 3.02 -20.28
N ILE A 15 -4.55 2.37 -21.29
CA ILE A 15 -3.82 1.83 -22.45
C ILE A 15 -3.15 2.96 -23.24
N VAL A 16 -3.86 4.06 -23.53
CA VAL A 16 -3.28 5.20 -24.25
C VAL A 16 -2.11 5.82 -23.48
N VAL A 17 -2.29 6.03 -22.16
CA VAL A 17 -1.23 6.52 -21.27
C VAL A 17 -0.04 5.56 -21.25
N LEU A 18 -0.29 4.25 -21.20
CA LEU A 18 0.75 3.22 -21.24
C LEU A 18 1.54 3.21 -22.55
N ILE A 19 0.92 3.54 -23.69
CA ILE A 19 1.64 3.64 -24.96
C ILE A 19 2.57 4.85 -24.96
N ILE A 20 2.13 5.99 -24.42
CA ILE A 20 2.93 7.23 -24.39
C ILE A 20 4.06 7.13 -23.35
N PHE A 21 3.76 6.70 -22.13
CA PHE A 21 4.71 6.66 -21.02
C PHE A 21 5.48 5.34 -20.93
N GLY A 22 4.95 4.27 -21.51
CA GLY A 22 5.46 2.91 -21.38
C GLY A 22 5.09 2.24 -20.04
N PRO A 23 4.88 0.91 -20.02
CA PRO A 23 4.61 0.17 -18.78
C PRO A 23 5.79 0.20 -17.79
N GLY A 24 7.01 0.40 -18.27
CA GLY A 24 8.22 0.47 -17.44
C GLY A 24 8.21 1.67 -16.49
N LYS A 25 7.76 2.85 -16.95
CA LYS A 25 7.71 4.05 -16.11
C LYS A 25 6.65 3.95 -15.01
N LEU A 26 5.47 3.40 -15.33
CA LEU A 26 4.44 3.17 -14.31
C LEU A 26 4.88 2.15 -13.26
N LYS A 27 5.56 1.07 -13.66
CA LYS A 27 6.13 0.09 -12.71
C LYS A 27 7.20 0.71 -11.80
N GLY A 28 8.04 1.58 -12.36
CA GLY A 28 9.06 2.30 -11.59
C GLY A 28 8.44 3.20 -10.51
N ILE A 29 7.49 4.06 -10.90
CA ILE A 29 6.80 4.96 -9.97
C ILE A 29 6.00 4.18 -8.91
N GLY A 30 5.30 3.12 -9.33
CA GLY A 30 4.54 2.26 -8.41
C GLY A 30 5.42 1.55 -7.39
N LYS A 31 6.63 1.12 -7.78
CA LYS A 31 7.59 0.51 -6.85
C LYS A 31 8.07 1.51 -5.79
N SER A 32 8.50 2.71 -6.20
CA SER A 32 8.97 3.75 -5.28
C SER A 32 7.86 4.25 -4.35
N LEU A 33 6.65 4.46 -4.88
CA LEU A 33 5.50 4.85 -4.07
C LEU A 33 5.05 3.74 -3.11
N GLY A 34 5.11 2.48 -3.56
CA GLY A 34 4.78 1.31 -2.74
C GLY A 34 5.75 1.12 -1.58
N GLU A 35 7.06 1.26 -1.83
CA GLU A 35 8.09 1.24 -0.78
C GLU A 35 7.87 2.38 0.23
N GLY A 36 7.63 3.61 -0.25
CA GLY A 36 7.34 4.75 0.63
C GLY A 36 6.06 4.59 1.45
N LEU A 37 4.98 4.06 0.86
CA LEU A 37 3.73 3.81 1.57
C LEU A 37 3.86 2.65 2.58
N HIS A 38 4.67 1.64 2.27
CA HIS A 38 4.97 0.54 3.19
C HIS A 38 5.74 1.02 4.41
N ASP A 39 6.77 1.83 4.21
CA ASP A 39 7.55 2.40 5.31
C ASP A 39 6.73 3.42 6.12
N PHE A 40 5.88 4.22 5.45
CA PHE A 40 4.92 5.10 6.12
C PHE A 40 3.94 4.31 6.98
N LYS A 41 3.36 3.23 6.45
CA LYS A 41 2.44 2.35 7.19
C LYS A 41 3.14 1.71 8.38
N LYS A 42 4.39 1.27 8.22
CA LYS A 42 5.19 0.74 9.34
C LYS A 42 5.43 1.79 10.40
N ALA A 43 5.84 3.00 10.03
CA ALA A 43 6.09 4.07 11.00
C ALA A 43 4.83 4.39 11.80
N VAL A 44 3.69 4.57 11.11
CA VAL A 44 2.39 4.81 11.75
C VAL A 44 1.97 3.65 12.66
N ASN A 45 2.07 2.40 12.19
CA ASN A 45 1.67 1.24 12.98
C ASN A 45 2.65 0.87 14.11
N ASN A 46 3.96 1.19 14.01
CA ASN A 46 4.92 0.91 15.09
C ASN A 46 4.71 1.82 16.31
N ASP A 47 4.14 3.01 16.11
CA ASP A 47 3.69 3.88 17.20
C ASP A 47 2.45 3.29 17.91
N ASP A 48 1.59 2.57 17.19
CA ASP A 48 0.41 1.87 17.75
C ASP A 48 0.75 0.47 18.36
N GLU A 49 1.66 -0.30 17.74
CA GLU A 49 1.98 -1.70 18.11
C GLU A 49 2.91 -1.81 19.34
N LYS A 50 3.57 -0.71 19.75
CA LYS A 50 4.34 -0.67 21.01
C LYS A 50 3.48 -0.88 22.26
N VAL A 51 2.15 -0.77 22.15
CA VAL A 51 1.22 -0.97 23.27
C VAL A 51 0.83 -2.45 23.44
N GLU A 52 0.91 -3.29 22.41
CA GLU A 52 0.37 -4.67 22.48
C GLU A 52 1.43 -5.73 22.85
N LYS A 53 2.73 -5.43 22.74
CA LYS A 53 3.81 -6.42 22.99
C LYS A 53 4.32 -6.50 24.43
N ILE A 54 3.77 -5.74 25.39
CA ILE A 54 4.24 -5.77 26.79
C ILE A 54 3.49 -6.79 27.67
N GLU A 55 2.39 -7.40 27.23
CA GLU A 55 1.52 -8.19 28.12
C GLU A 55 1.69 -9.74 28.05
N ILE A 56 2.79 -10.26 27.50
CA ILE A 56 3.04 -11.71 27.49
C ILE A 56 4.45 -12.06 27.99
N GLU A 57 4.88 -11.48 29.12
CA GLU A 57 6.00 -12.04 29.89
C GLU A 57 5.87 -11.71 31.39
N SER A 58 4.76 -12.11 32.01
CA SER A 58 4.66 -12.13 33.48
C SER A 58 3.74 -13.26 33.94
N LYS A 59 4.14 -14.52 33.70
CA LYS A 59 3.69 -15.62 34.55
C LYS A 59 4.89 -16.11 35.37
N PRO A 60 4.95 -15.78 36.67
CA PRO A 60 6.06 -16.12 37.52
C PRO A 60 6.12 -17.63 37.71
N GLU A 61 7.34 -18.15 37.69
CA GLU A 61 7.70 -19.37 38.37
C GLU A 61 7.19 -19.32 39.82
N THR A 62 6.45 -20.31 40.27
CA THR A 62 6.36 -20.65 41.69
C THR A 62 6.29 -22.17 41.80
N LYS A 63 7.19 -22.66 42.66
CA LYS A 63 7.37 -24.02 43.14
C LYS A 63 6.08 -24.74 43.53
#